data_AF-A0A3M6G2I0-F1
#
_entry.id   AF-A0A3M6G2I0-F1
#
_cell.length_a   1.000
_cell.length_b   1.000
_cell.length_c   1.000
_cell.angle_alpha   90.00
_cell.angle_beta   90.00
_cell.angle_gamma   90.00
#
_symmetry.space_group_name_H-M   'P 1'
#
loop_
_entity.id
_entity.type
_entity.pdbx_description
1 polymer ?
#
loop_
_entity_poly.entity_id
_entity_poly.type
_entity_poly.pdbx_seq_one_letter_code
_entity_poly.pdbx_strand_id
1 'polypeptide(L)' 'MKITYKDGTEFDMTSTRVKETELNPYVPGATRPIRYENPLDTKGTKRAPTQQELDWFNSINW' A
#
# COMPACT_ATOMS: atom_id res chain seq x y z
N MET A 1 8.54 2.42 2.20
CA MET A 1 8.86 3.23 1.00
C MET A 1 7.54 3.55 0.35
N LYS A 2 7.30 4.82 0.02
CA LYS A 2 5.98 5.29 -0.41
C LYS A 2 6.03 5.77 -1.85
N ILE A 3 5.20 5.20 -2.72
CA ILE A 3 4.94 5.71 -4.06
C ILE A 3 3.55 6.37 -4.03
N THR A 4 3.45 7.54 -4.64
CA THR A 4 2.15 8.16 -4.94
C THR A 4 1.94 8.09 -6.45
N TYR A 5 0.85 7.46 -6.86
CA TYR A 5 0.44 7.34 -8.25
C TYR A 5 -0.28 8.61 -8.72
N LYS A 6 -0.40 8.78 -10.04
CA LYS A 6 -1.01 9.97 -10.66
C LYS A 6 -2.48 10.17 -10.30
N ASP A 7 -3.17 9.08 -9.97
CA ASP A 7 -4.57 9.06 -9.53
C ASP A 7 -4.73 9.39 -8.03
N GLY A 8 -3.63 9.67 -7.32
CA GLY A 8 -3.63 9.98 -5.89
C GLY A 8 -3.62 8.75 -4.98
N THR A 9 -3.57 7.54 -5.54
CA THR A 9 -3.36 6.31 -4.78
C THR A 9 -1.95 6.31 -4.18
N GLU A 10 -1.82 5.92 -2.93
CA GLU A 10 -0.52 5.80 -2.25
C GLU A 10 -0.24 4.35 -1.89
N PHE A 11 0.99 3.93 -2.17
CA PHE A 11 1.44 2.56 -1.96
C PHE A 11 2.71 2.57 -1.11
N ASP A 12 2.57 2.13 0.14
CA ASP A 12 3.66 2.04 1.11
C ASP A 12 4.10 0.59 1.28
N MET A 13 5.28 0.29 0.75
CA MET A 13 5.91 -1.03 0.75
C MET A 13 7.07 -1.10 1.75
N THR A 14 7.11 -2.20 2.49
CA THR A 14 8.27 -2.62 3.30
C THR A 14 8.43 -4.14 3.14
N SER A 15 9.63 -4.69 3.36
CA SER A 15 9.89 -6.13 3.20
C SER A 15 8.97 -7.05 4.01
N THR A 16 8.29 -6.54 5.04
CA THR A 16 7.40 -7.32 5.91
C THR A 16 5.92 -7.02 5.73
N ARG A 17 5.55 -5.90 5.08
CA ARG A 17 4.14 -5.51 4.91
C ARG A 17 3.92 -4.52 3.77
N VAL A 18 2.71 -4.54 3.24
CA VAL A 18 2.17 -3.58 2.28
C VAL A 18 1.02 -2.81 2.89
N LYS A 19 0.92 -1.53 2.54
CA LYS A 19 -0.26 -0.70 2.76
C LYS A 19 -0.58 0.07 1.48
N GLU A 20 -1.86 0.19 1.19
CA GLU A 20 -2.34 0.94 0.04
C GLU A 20 -3.52 1.80 0.47
N THR A 21 -3.55 3.02 -0.04
CA THR A 21 -4.62 3.97 0.22
C THR A 21 -5.06 4.56 -1.10
N GLU A 22 -6.36 4.76 -1.27
CA GLU A 22 -6.95 5.42 -2.43
C GLU A 22 -7.45 6.82 -2.05
N LEU A 23 -7.76 7.65 -3.03
CA LEU A 23 -8.43 8.93 -2.77
C LEU A 23 -9.76 8.70 -2.06
N ASN A 24 -10.04 9.52 -1.04
CA ASN A 24 -11.30 9.45 -0.32
C ASN A 24 -12.39 10.21 -1.10
N PRO A 25 -13.41 9.53 -1.64
CA PRO A 25 -14.48 10.19 -2.39
C PRO A 25 -15.38 11.06 -1.50
N TYR A 26 -15.34 10.86 -0.18
CA TYR A 26 -16.21 11.56 0.78
C TYR A 26 -15.55 12.76 1.44
N VAL A 27 -14.22 12.84 1.41
CA VAL A 27 -13.44 13.90 2.07
C VAL A 27 -12.42 14.43 1.06
N PRO A 28 -12.68 15.59 0.43
CA PRO A 28 -11.76 16.18 -0.54
C PRO A 28 -10.35 16.36 0.04
N GLY A 29 -9.33 15.93 -0.70
CA GLY A 29 -7.92 16.06 -0.31
C GLY A 29 -7.43 15.04 0.72
N ALA A 30 -8.27 14.10 1.16
CA ALA A 30 -7.86 12.99 2.03
C ALA A 30 -7.73 11.67 1.24
N THR A 31 -6.92 10.76 1.77
CA THR A 31 -6.89 9.35 1.32
C THR A 31 -7.59 8.45 2.35
N ARG A 32 -8.03 7.27 1.91
CA ARG A 32 -8.58 6.23 2.77
C ARG A 32 -7.85 4.90 2.53
N PRO A 33 -7.66 4.07 3.56
CA PRO A 33 -6.97 2.80 3.39
C PRO A 33 -7.84 1.78 2.64
N ILE A 34 -7.21 1.02 1.75
CA ILE A 34 -7.82 -0.12 1.08
C ILE A 34 -7.83 -1.30 2.06
N ARG A 35 -8.97 -2.01 2.12
CA ARG A 35 -9.08 -3.26 2.87
C ARG A 35 -8.65 -4.43 1.99
N TYR A 36 -7.70 -5.22 2.49
CA TYR A 36 -7.25 -6.44 1.84
C TYR A 36 -8.11 -7.64 2.24
N GLU A 37 -8.26 -8.59 1.32
CA GLU A 37 -9.00 -9.83 1.53
C GLU A 37 -8.34 -10.75 2.57
N ASN A 38 -7.01 -10.85 2.55
CA ASN A 38 -6.20 -11.62 3.50
C ASN A 38 -5.27 -10.70 4.31
N PRO A 39 -5.80 -9.97 5.30
CA PRO A 39 -5.03 -8.98 6.01
C PRO A 39 -4.17 -9.56 7.13
N LEU A 40 -3.06 -8.89 7.43
CA LEU A 40 -2.18 -9.15 8.58
C LEU A 40 -2.70 -8.55 9.88
N ASP A 41 -3.57 -7.53 9.81
CA ASP A 41 -4.12 -6.87 10.98
C ASP A 41 -5.65 -6.87 11.00
N THR A 42 -6.22 -6.70 12.20
CA THR A 42 -7.68 -6.68 12.43
C THR A 42 -8.38 -5.51 11.75
N LYS A 43 -7.64 -4.46 11.37
CA LYS A 43 -8.16 -3.31 10.61
C LYS A 43 -8.32 -3.62 9.13
N GLY A 44 -7.70 -4.69 8.63
CA GLY A 44 -7.77 -5.09 7.23
C GLY A 44 -6.82 -4.32 6.31
N THR A 45 -5.93 -3.48 6.85
CA THR A 45 -5.23 -2.42 6.06
C THR A 45 -3.80 -2.77 5.71
N LYS A 46 -3.33 -3.95 6.15
CA LYS A 46 -1.99 -4.46 5.88
C LYS A 46 -2.10 -5.86 5.35
N ARG A 47 -1.23 -6.24 4.42
CA ARG A 47 -1.05 -7.63 3.99
C ARG A 47 0.43 -7.98 3.86
N ALA A 48 0.71 -9.26 3.77
CA ALA A 48 2.03 -9.73 3.38
C ALA A 48 2.34 -9.25 1.93
N PRO A 49 3.59 -8.87 1.64
CA PRO A 49 3.99 -8.54 0.27
C PRO A 49 3.98 -9.80 -0.60
N THR A 50 3.65 -9.62 -1.88
CA THR A 50 3.79 -10.68 -2.88
C THR A 50 5.26 -10.84 -3.26
N GLN A 51 5.62 -11.96 -3.89
CA GLN A 51 7.00 -12.15 -4.37
C GLN A 51 7.40 -11.06 -5.37
N GLN A 52 6.51 -10.68 -6.29
CA GLN A 52 6.76 -9.62 -7.27
C GLN A 52 7.04 -8.26 -6.59
N GLU A 53 6.30 -7.95 -5.53
CA GLU A 53 6.50 -6.73 -4.74
C GLU A 53 7.81 -6.75 -3.96
N LEU A 54 8.20 -7.91 -3.43
CA LEU A 54 9.49 -8.11 -2.79
C LEU A 54 10.64 -7.96 -3.79
N ASP A 55 10.52 -8.57 -4.97
CA ASP A 55 11.52 -8.48 -6.03
C ASP A 55 11.68 -7.02 -6.49
N TRP A 56 10.57 -6.31 -6.68
CA TRP A 56 10.58 -4.88 -6.94
C TRP A 56 11.24 -4.09 -5.79
N PHE A 57 10.84 -4.36 -4.54
CA PHE A 57 11.42 -3.69 -3.36
C PHE A 57 12.94 -3.88 -3.28
N ASN A 58 13.42 -5.09 -3.57
CA ASN A 58 14.85 -5.45 -3.54
C ASN A 58 15.62 -4.93 -4.77
N SER A 59 14.93 -4.68 -5.90
CA SER A 59 15.56 -4.14 -7.12
C SER A 59 15.90 -2.65 -7.04
N ILE A 60 15.30 -1.93 -6.09
CA ILE A 60 15.62 -0.53 -5.86
C ILE A 60 17.02 -0.49 -5.24
N ASN A 61 18.03 -0.12 -6.03
CA ASN A 61 19.38 0.09 -5.51
C ASN A 61 19.36 1.25 -4.51
N TRP A 62 19.86 0.98 -3.31
CA TRP A 62 19.96 1.93 -2.19
C TRP A 62 21.18 2.82 -2.32
#